data_AF-A0A2S9FXK0-F1
#
_entry.id   AF-A0A2S9FXK0-F1
#
_cell.length_a   1.000
_cell.length_b   1.000
_cell.length_c   1.000
_cell.angle_alpha   90.00
_cell.angle_beta   90.00
_cell.angle_gamma   90.00
#
_symmetry.space_group_name_H-M   'P 1'
#
loop_
_entity.id
_entity.type
_entity.pdbx_description
1 polymer ?
#
loop_
_entity_poly.entity_id
_entity_poly.type
_entity_poly.pdbx_seq_one_letter_code
_entity_poly.pdbx_strand_id
1 'polypeptide(L)'
;LEVSLASSTSVLMLGMPAGLRLVIDNAIANAVKHGGATQVRLGVISSSAGVEIAVDDNGSGVPEDERAAVFQRFHRGTTASRSGS
;
A
#
# COMPACT_ATOMS: atom_id res chain seq x y z
N LEU A 1 1.63 -14.61 4.23
CA LEU A 1 1.90 -13.18 4.14
C LEU A 1 2.78 -12.79 5.31
N GLU A 2 3.99 -12.34 5.01
CA GLU A 2 4.90 -11.73 5.97
C GLU A 2 4.73 -10.21 5.91
N VAL A 3 4.52 -9.56 7.05
CA VAL A 3 4.42 -8.10 7.14
C VAL A 3 5.42 -7.61 8.17
N SER A 4 6.27 -6.67 7.76
CA SER A 4 7.35 -6.12 8.61
C SER A 4 7.34 -4.59 8.61
N LEU A 5 7.90 -4.00 9.67
CA LEU A 5 8.15 -2.56 9.76
C LEU A 5 9.66 -2.36 9.77
N ALA A 6 10.20 -1.64 8.79
CA ALA A 6 11.64 -1.62 8.47
C ALA A 6 12.52 -0.97 9.55
N SER A 7 11.98 -0.04 10.36
CA SER A 7 12.61 0.53 11.56
C SER A 7 11.62 1.52 12.19
N SER A 8 11.53 1.55 13.52
CA SER A 8 10.52 2.34 14.24
C SER A 8 11.14 3.57 14.90
N THR A 9 11.34 4.65 14.14
CA THR A 9 11.22 5.98 14.73
C THR A 9 9.74 6.27 14.91
N SER A 10 9.29 6.41 16.15
CA SER A 10 7.90 6.79 16.42
C SER A 10 7.65 8.21 15.91
N VAL A 11 6.63 8.37 15.07
CA VAL A 11 6.21 9.68 14.54
C VAL A 11 4.85 10.03 15.11
N LEU A 12 4.76 11.19 15.76
CA LEU A 12 3.49 11.75 16.21
C LEU A 12 2.96 12.69 15.15
N MET A 13 1.69 12.51 14.77
CA MET A 13 1.02 13.36 13.78
C MET A 13 -0.44 13.61 14.16
N LEU A 14 -0.98 14.74 13.70
CA LEU A 14 -2.41 15.03 13.74
C LEU A 14 -3.09 14.42 12.52
N GLY A 15 -4.24 13.76 12.72
CA GLY A 15 -4.98 13.14 11.63
C GLY A 15 -6.17 12.33 12.12
N MET A 16 -6.72 11.50 11.23
CA MET A 16 -7.81 10.56 11.54
C MET A 16 -7.23 9.15 11.69
N PRO A 17 -7.09 8.61 12.92
CA PRO A 17 -6.45 7.29 13.12
C PRO A 17 -7.12 6.16 12.33
N ALA A 18 -8.45 6.14 12.30
CA ALA A 18 -9.22 5.15 11.54
C ALA A 18 -9.01 5.26 10.02
N GLY A 19 -8.89 6.49 9.49
CA GLY A 19 -8.64 6.72 8.07
C GLY A 19 -7.24 6.27 7.66
N LEU A 20 -6.22 6.57 8.47
CA LEU A 20 -4.86 6.12 8.22
C LEU A 20 -4.76 4.59 8.23
N ARG A 21 -5.40 3.96 9.23
CA ARG A 21 -5.49 2.51 9.33
C ARG A 21 -6.13 1.90 8.08
N LEU A 22 -7.24 2.47 7.63
CA LEU A 22 -7.97 2.00 6.45
C LEU A 22 -7.12 2.06 5.17
N VAL A 23 -6.40 3.16 4.94
CA VAL A 23 -5.56 3.31 3.74
C VAL A 23 -4.43 2.26 3.74
N ILE A 24 -3.79 2.03 4.89
CA ILE A 24 -2.72 1.03 5.03
C ILE A 24 -3.29 -0.39 4.84
N ASP A 25 -4.42 -0.71 5.49
CA ASP A 25 -5.08 -2.01 5.34
C ASP A 25 -5.48 -2.26 3.87
N ASN A 26 -5.99 -1.25 3.16
CA ASN A 26 -6.33 -1.36 1.74
C ASN A 26 -5.11 -1.61 0.86
N ALA A 27 -4.00 -0.91 1.10
CA ALA A 27 -2.77 -1.12 0.34
C ALA A 27 -2.25 -2.56 0.51
N ILE A 28 -2.19 -3.05 1.75
CA ILE A 28 -1.77 -4.43 2.05
C ILE A 28 -2.75 -5.45 1.44
N ALA A 29 -4.06 -5.22 1.56
CA ALA A 29 -5.06 -6.09 0.97
C ALA A 29 -4.94 -6.17 -0.56
N ASN A 30 -4.68 -5.05 -1.22
CA ASN A 30 -4.48 -4.99 -2.67
C ASN A 30 -3.21 -5.75 -3.09
N ALA A 31 -2.09 -5.55 -2.38
CA ALA A 31 -0.85 -6.27 -2.64
C ALA A 31 -1.07 -7.79 -2.60
N VAL A 32 -1.82 -8.30 -1.62
CA VAL A 32 -2.09 -9.73 -1.47
C VAL A 32 -3.10 -10.24 -2.50
N LYS A 33 -4.27 -9.60 -2.58
CA LYS A 33 -5.40 -10.10 -3.39
C LYS A 33 -5.16 -9.94 -4.88
N HIS A 34 -4.57 -8.82 -5.28
CA HIS A 34 -4.40 -8.46 -6.68
C HIS A 34 -2.97 -8.68 -7.14
N GLY A 35 -1.98 -8.35 -6.30
CA GLY A 35 -0.56 -8.52 -6.61
C GLY A 35 -0.01 -9.92 -6.33
N GLY A 36 -0.69 -10.75 -5.53
CA GLY A 36 -0.15 -12.05 -5.10
C GLY A 36 1.05 -11.94 -4.16
N ALA A 37 1.22 -10.78 -3.49
CA ALA A 37 2.36 -10.54 -2.61
C ALA A 37 2.40 -11.54 -1.44
N THR A 38 3.59 -12.04 -1.16
CA THR A 38 3.87 -12.89 -0.01
C THR A 38 4.59 -12.13 1.11
N GLN A 39 5.21 -11.00 0.78
CA GLN A 39 5.92 -10.11 1.70
C GLN A 39 5.48 -8.66 1.48
N VAL A 40 5.28 -7.95 2.59
CA VAL A 40 5.03 -6.50 2.61
C VAL A 40 5.92 -5.86 3.67
N ARG A 41 6.56 -4.75 3.31
CA ARG A 41 7.41 -3.94 4.19
C ARG A 41 6.80 -2.55 4.33
N LEU A 42 6.59 -2.14 5.57
CA LEU A 42 6.19 -0.79 5.92
C LEU A 42 7.43 0.04 6.24
N GLY A 43 7.52 1.23 5.65
CA GLY A 43 8.53 2.23 5.94
C GLY A 43 7.87 3.52 6.42
N VAL A 44 8.48 4.19 7.40
CA VAL A 44 8.03 5.51 7.85
C VAL A 44 9.24 6.43 7.92
N ILE A 45 9.16 7.56 7.23
CA ILE A 45 10.20 8.59 7.23
C ILE A 45 9.54 9.92 7.60
N SER A 46 10.05 10.58 8.64
CA SER A 46 9.63 11.94 9.00
C SER A 46 10.63 12.97 8.48
N SER A 47 10.11 14.10 8.01
CA SER A 47 10.90 15.25 7.56
C SER A 47 10.19 16.56 7.93
N SER A 48 10.83 17.69 7.64
CA SER A 48 10.19 19.01 7.77
C SER A 48 8.97 19.20 6.85
N ALA A 49 8.84 18.40 5.78
CA ALA A 49 7.71 18.44 4.87
C ALA A 49 6.51 17.58 5.33
N GLY A 50 6.71 16.73 6.35
CA GLY A 50 5.68 15.84 6.88
C GLY A 50 6.16 14.41 7.09
N VAL A 51 5.24 13.46 6.96
CA VAL A 51 5.48 12.03 7.18
C VAL A 51 5.21 11.29 5.89
N GLU A 52 6.21 10.54 5.42
CA GLU A 52 6.08 9.61 4.31
C GLU A 52 5.89 8.19 4.87
N ILE A 53 4.86 7.50 4.40
CA ILE A 53 4.59 6.10 4.73
C ILE A 53 4.66 5.31 3.44
N ALA A 54 5.62 4.40 3.36
CA ALA A 54 5.79 3.48 2.23
C ALA A 54 5.18 2.11 2.57
N VAL A 55 4.49 1.53 1.59
CA VAL A 55 3.99 0.14 1.62
C VAL A 55 4.60 -0.57 0.42
N ASP A 56 5.71 -1.25 0.65
CA ASP A 56 6.46 -1.97 -0.40
C ASP A 56 6.10 -3.44 -0.38
N ASP A 57 5.67 -4.00 -1.51
CA ASP A 57 5.33 -5.42 -1.65
C ASP A 57 6.14 -6.11 -2.75
N ASN A 58 6.16 -7.45 -2.70
CA ASN A 58 6.84 -8.29 -3.69
C ASN A 58 5.88 -8.96 -4.70
N GLY A 59 4.71 -8.37 -4.91
CA GLY A 59 3.69 -8.84 -5.86
C GLY A 59 4.02 -8.49 -7.31
N SER A 60 3.05 -8.73 -8.19
CA SER A 60 3.16 -8.49 -9.64
C SER A 60 3.30 -7.01 -10.02
N GLY A 61 3.03 -6.09 -9.09
CA GLY A 61 3.09 -4.65 -9.31
C GLY A 61 1.99 -4.12 -10.25
N VAL A 62 2.08 -2.83 -10.56
CA VAL A 62 1.18 -2.12 -11.47
C VAL A 62 1.99 -1.63 -12.67
N PRO A 63 1.61 -1.98 -13.92
CA PRO A 63 2.20 -1.44 -15.13
C PRO A 63 2.22 0.09 -15.12
N GLU A 64 3.26 0.71 -15.67
CA GLU A 64 3.47 2.16 -15.57
C GLU A 64 2.32 2.97 -16.16
N ASP A 65 1.77 2.51 -17.29
CA ASP A 65 0.62 3.07 -17.99
C ASP A 65 -0.71 2.95 -17.22
N GLU A 66 -0.77 2.06 -16.21
CA GLU A 66 -1.96 1.84 -15.39
C GLU A 66 -1.89 2.54 -14.02
N ARG A 67 -0.72 3.05 -13.60
CA ARG A 67 -0.50 3.61 -12.25
C ARG A 67 -1.45 4.74 -11.90
N ALA A 68 -1.79 5.61 -12.84
CA ALA A 68 -2.75 6.68 -12.61
C ALA A 68 -4.20 6.15 -12.57
N ALA A 69 -4.49 5.17 -13.42
CA ALA A 69 -5.84 4.65 -13.60
C ALA A 69 -6.30 3.80 -12.41
N VAL A 70 -5.40 3.06 -11.74
CA VAL A 70 -5.76 2.24 -10.55
C VAL A 70 -6.28 3.05 -9.36
N PHE A 71 -6.09 4.36 -9.33
CA PHE A 71 -6.69 5.25 -8.33
C PHE A 71 -8.08 5.75 -8.72
N GLN A 72 -8.52 5.53 -9.95
CA GLN A 72 -9.87 5.86 -10.41
C GLN A 72 -10.87 4.83 -9.92
N ARG A 73 -12.10 5.29 -9.65
CA ARG A 73 -13.19 4.39 -9.26
C ARG A 73 -13.48 3.40 -10.40
N PHE A 74 -13.71 2.14 -10.02
CA PHE A 74 -14.05 1.04 -10.91
C PHE A 74 -12.95 0.60 -11.89
N HIS A 75 -11.71 1.09 -11.74
CA HIS A 75 -10.58 0.64 -12.54
C HIS A 75 -9.84 -0.51 -11.83
N ARG A 76 -9.51 -1.56 -12.59
CA ARG A 76 -8.74 -2.72 -12.11
C ARG A 76 -7.56 -2.94 -13.05
N GLY A 77 -6.35 -3.03 -12.50
CA GLY A 77 -5.15 -3.25 -13.30
C GLY A 77 -5.11 -4.63 -13.95
N THR A 78 -4.42 -4.74 -15.08
CA THR A 78 -4.37 -5.97 -15.90
C THR A 78 -3.59 -7.10 -15.24
N THR A 79 -2.71 -6.78 -14.30
CA THR A 79 -1.92 -7.74 -13.50
C THR A 79 -2.70 -8.37 -12.35
N ALA A 80 -3.93 -7.90 -12.07
CA ALA A 80 -4.75 -8.42 -11.00
C ALA A 80 -5.22 -9.86 -11.31
N SER A 81 -4.99 -10.79 -10.37
CA SER A 81 -5.49 -12.17 -10.53
C SER A 81 -7.01 -12.21 -10.76
N ARG A 82 -7.48 -13.15 -11.60
CA ARG A 82 -8.90 -13.31 -12.03
C ARG A 82 -9.89 -13.68 -10.90
N SER A 83 -9.47 -13.68 -9.64
CA SER A 83 -10.34 -14.02 -8.52
C SER A 83 -10.97 -12.76 -7.90
N GLY A 84 -12.20 -12.45 -8.32
CA GLY A 84 -13.22 -11.82 -7.45
C GLY A 84 -13.57 -10.34 -7.69
N SER A 85 -14.86 -10.16 -8.01
CA SER A 85 -15.84 -9.03 -7.93
C SER A 85 -15.49 -7.63 -8.43
#